data_AF-A0A3D6DAA9-F1
#
_entry.id   AF-A0A3D6DAA9-F1
#
_cell.length_a   1.000
_cell.length_b   1.000
_cell.length_c   1.000
_cell.angle_alpha   90.00
_cell.angle_beta   90.00
_cell.angle_gamma   90.00
#
_symmetry.space_group_name_H-M   'P 1'
#
loop_
_entity.id
_entity.type
_entity.pdbx_description
1 polymer ?
#
loop_
_entity_poly.entity_id
_entity_poly.type
_entity_poly.pdbx_seq_one_letter_code
_entity_poly.pdbx_strand_id
1 'polypeptide(L)'
;MRSIVLDRSNLFFKILERDRGQWWDHWLFYTRTFGEIFDAYRHHFKLALDKEKEFVETFTRPELDRLKQLWEEKSDSIKSKTLELLTSGAELRLPKSNFVVFFMGGLGLELVSELHIKNEHVFFVDLVAFQRREGIEQIPQVVFNKLKK
;
A
#
# COMPACT_ATOMS: atom_id res chain seq x y z
N MET A 1 7.38 7.81 20.41
CA MET A 1 6.56 6.61 20.07
C MET A 1 6.65 6.43 18.56
N ARG A 2 7.10 5.27 18.07
CA ARG A 2 7.14 5.00 16.62
C ARG A 2 5.70 4.83 16.11
N SER A 3 5.34 5.47 15.00
CA SER A 3 4.03 5.23 14.40
C SER A 3 4.03 3.84 13.75
N ILE A 4 3.11 2.97 14.19
CA ILE A 4 2.88 1.64 13.60
C ILE A 4 2.24 1.78 12.21
N VAL A 5 1.58 2.91 11.96
CA VAL A 5 0.79 3.15 10.75
C VAL A 5 1.39 4.35 10.01
N LEU A 6 1.79 4.15 8.75
CA LEU A 6 2.43 5.16 7.92
C LEU A 6 1.75 5.28 6.56
N ASP A 7 1.49 6.51 6.12
CA ASP A 7 0.93 6.81 4.81
C ASP A 7 2.01 7.36 3.88
N ARG A 8 2.22 6.69 2.74
CA ARG A 8 3.14 7.09 1.67
C ARG A 8 2.45 7.16 0.30
N SER A 9 1.12 7.20 0.27
CA SER A 9 0.30 7.21 -0.94
C SER A 9 0.38 8.52 -1.73
N ASN A 10 0.67 9.65 -1.07
CA ASN A 10 0.73 10.97 -1.73
C ASN A 10 1.69 11.00 -2.92
N LEU A 11 2.85 10.34 -2.83
CA LEU A 11 3.81 10.31 -3.94
C LEU A 11 3.32 9.46 -5.12
N PHE A 12 2.56 8.40 -4.83
CA PHE A 12 1.91 7.61 -5.86
C PHE A 12 0.89 8.46 -6.64
N PHE A 13 0.01 9.18 -5.95
CA PHE A 13 -1.04 9.98 -6.59
C PHE A 13 -0.53 11.13 -7.47
N LYS A 14 0.72 11.56 -7.31
CA LYS A 14 1.36 12.49 -8.27
C LYS A 14 1.46 11.94 -9.70
N ILE A 15 1.20 10.65 -9.91
CA ILE A 15 1.05 10.06 -11.25
C ILE A 15 -0.07 10.75 -12.05
N LEU A 16 -1.10 11.25 -11.37
CA LEU A 16 -2.24 11.93 -11.96
C LEU A 16 -1.90 13.34 -12.47
N GLU A 17 -0.80 13.94 -12.02
CA GLU A 17 -0.30 15.24 -12.50
C GLU A 17 0.41 15.10 -13.87
N ARG A 18 0.58 13.88 -14.36
CA ARG A 18 1.32 13.57 -15.59
C ARG A 18 0.44 12.96 -16.66
N ASP A 19 0.86 13.10 -17.91
CA ASP A 19 0.22 12.40 -19.02
C ASP A 19 0.41 10.89 -18.92
N ARG A 20 -0.55 10.12 -19.44
CA ARG A 20 -0.54 8.64 -19.33
C ARG A 20 0.75 8.03 -19.91
N GLY A 21 1.30 8.61 -20.96
CA GLY A 21 2.57 8.17 -21.54
C GLY A 21 3.78 8.27 -20.59
N GLN A 22 3.68 9.07 -19.54
CA GLN A 22 4.74 9.30 -18.54
C GLN A 22 4.51 8.53 -17.23
N TRP A 23 3.45 7.73 -17.14
CA TRP A 23 3.09 7.02 -15.92
C TRP A 23 4.12 5.98 -15.50
N TRP A 24 4.76 5.32 -16.47
CA TRP A 24 5.85 4.39 -16.20
C TRP A 24 7.07 5.10 -15.60
N ASP A 25 7.47 6.25 -16.16
CA ASP A 25 8.60 7.02 -15.63
C ASP A 25 8.33 7.51 -14.20
N HIS A 26 7.09 7.93 -13.93
CA HIS A 26 6.67 8.27 -12.57
C HIS A 26 6.70 7.07 -11.63
N TRP A 27 6.24 5.91 -12.10
CA TRP A 27 6.29 4.68 -11.33
C TRP A 27 7.72 4.29 -10.97
N LEU A 28 8.66 4.37 -11.93
CA LEU A 28 10.08 4.15 -11.67
C LEU A 28 10.65 5.13 -10.64
N PHE A 29 10.30 6.42 -10.76
CA PHE A 29 10.70 7.43 -9.78
C PHE A 29 10.14 7.13 -8.38
N TYR A 30 8.84 6.85 -8.28
CA TYR A 30 8.13 6.52 -7.04
C TYR A 30 8.72 5.29 -6.35
N THR A 31 8.91 4.20 -7.10
CA THR A 31 9.46 2.96 -6.53
C THR A 31 10.92 3.09 -6.13
N ARG A 32 11.71 3.90 -6.85
CA ARG A 32 13.10 4.25 -6.45
C ARG A 32 13.13 5.07 -5.16
N THR A 33 12.18 5.99 -4.95
CA THR A 33 12.09 6.77 -3.70
C THR A 33 11.84 5.88 -2.49
N PHE A 34 11.09 4.79 -2.66
CA PHE A 34 10.83 3.78 -1.63
C PHE A 34 11.53 2.45 -1.94
N GLY A 35 12.80 2.53 -2.37
CA GLY A 35 13.56 1.41 -2.94
C GLY A 35 13.50 0.12 -2.12
N GLU A 36 13.83 0.17 -0.82
CA GLU A 36 13.84 -1.03 0.05
C GLU A 36 12.47 -1.73 0.09
N ILE A 37 11.37 -0.96 0.09
CA ILE A 37 10.00 -1.51 0.11
C ILE A 37 9.66 -2.14 -1.24
N PHE A 38 9.94 -1.45 -2.34
CA PHE A 38 9.60 -1.96 -3.67
C PHE A 38 10.51 -3.09 -4.14
N ASP A 39 11.75 -3.16 -3.67
CA ASP A 39 12.63 -4.30 -3.91
C ASP A 39 12.08 -5.55 -3.21
N ALA A 40 11.65 -5.41 -1.95
CA ALA A 40 10.97 -6.50 -1.23
C ALA A 40 9.63 -6.88 -1.88
N TYR A 41 8.85 -5.90 -2.35
CA TYR A 41 7.59 -6.13 -3.07
C TYR A 41 7.81 -6.90 -4.38
N ARG A 42 8.78 -6.48 -5.21
CA ARG A 42 9.14 -7.18 -6.45
C ARG A 42 9.61 -8.60 -6.17
N HIS A 43 10.43 -8.79 -5.13
CA HIS A 43 10.87 -10.12 -4.73
C HIS A 43 9.69 -11.01 -4.29
N HIS A 44 8.79 -10.47 -3.46
CA HIS A 44 7.60 -11.16 -2.97
C HIS A 44 6.71 -11.67 -4.12
N PHE A 45 6.47 -10.82 -5.13
CA PHE A 45 5.64 -11.15 -6.28
C PHE A 45 6.41 -11.73 -7.48
N LYS A 46 7.73 -11.93 -7.35
CA LYS A 46 8.63 -12.39 -8.43
C LYS A 46 8.46 -11.58 -9.73
N LEU A 47 8.38 -10.26 -9.61
CA LEU A 47 8.12 -9.36 -10.73
C LEU A 47 9.40 -9.02 -11.49
N ALA A 48 9.36 -9.23 -12.81
CA ALA A 48 10.30 -8.61 -13.73
C ALA A 48 9.83 -7.19 -14.11
N LEU A 49 10.76 -6.31 -14.50
CA LEU A 49 10.46 -4.92 -14.87
C LEU A 49 9.43 -4.81 -15.99
N ASP A 50 9.50 -5.66 -17.01
CA ASP A 50 8.53 -5.65 -18.12
C ASP A 50 7.12 -5.97 -17.63
N LYS A 51 6.99 -6.92 -16.71
CA LYS A 51 5.69 -7.29 -16.11
C LYS A 51 5.14 -6.18 -15.22
N GLU A 52 6.02 -5.52 -14.46
CA GLU A 52 5.66 -4.35 -13.65
C GLU A 52 5.12 -3.22 -14.53
N LYS A 53 5.76 -2.97 -15.68
CA LYS A 53 5.29 -2.00 -16.67
C LYS A 53 3.92 -2.34 -17.22
N GLU A 54 3.68 -3.60 -17.61
CA GLU A 54 2.35 -4.06 -18.07
C GLU A 54 1.26 -3.77 -17.03
N PHE A 55 1.54 -3.98 -15.74
CA PHE A 55 0.58 -3.66 -14.68
C PHE A 55 0.31 -2.17 -14.57
N VAL A 56 1.34 -1.31 -14.64
CA VAL A 56 1.17 0.15 -14.63
C VAL A 56 0.35 0.63 -15.82
N GLU A 57 0.55 0.02 -17.00
CA GLU A 57 -0.22 0.35 -18.21
C GLU A 57 -1.71 0.00 -18.08
N THR A 58 -2.07 -0.95 -17.20
CA THR A 58 -3.48 -1.28 -16.91
C THR A 58 -4.22 -0.21 -16.10
N PHE A 59 -3.50 0.70 -15.45
CA PHE A 59 -4.13 1.78 -14.69
C PHE A 59 -4.93 2.68 -15.62
N THR A 60 -6.05 3.20 -15.11
CA THR A 60 -6.84 4.21 -15.81
C THR A 60 -6.94 5.48 -14.99
N ARG A 61 -6.97 6.63 -15.66
CA ARG A 61 -7.10 7.93 -14.99
C ARG A 61 -8.39 8.02 -14.15
N PRO A 62 -9.58 7.64 -14.66
CA PRO A 62 -10.80 7.67 -13.86
C PRO A 62 -10.73 6.79 -12.60
N GLU A 63 -10.08 5.63 -12.68
CA GLU A 63 -9.86 4.75 -11.54
C GLU A 63 -8.99 5.41 -10.46
N LEU A 64 -7.83 5.94 -10.87
CA LEU A 64 -6.88 6.53 -9.93
C LEU A 64 -7.38 7.86 -9.35
N ASP A 65 -8.08 8.68 -10.15
CA ASP A 65 -8.72 9.92 -9.67
C ASP A 65 -9.78 9.60 -8.61
N ARG A 66 -10.64 8.60 -8.87
CA ARG A 66 -11.65 8.16 -7.89
C ARG A 66 -11.00 7.63 -6.61
N LEU A 67 -9.94 6.83 -6.73
CA LEU A 67 -9.20 6.32 -5.58
C LEU A 67 -8.57 7.47 -4.77
N LYS A 68 -7.95 8.45 -5.44
CA LYS A 68 -7.37 9.64 -4.80
C LYS A 68 -8.43 10.39 -4.00
N GLN A 69 -9.58 10.68 -4.61
CA GLN A 69 -10.68 11.39 -3.95
C GLN A 69 -11.17 10.63 -2.71
N LEU A 70 -11.46 9.33 -2.85
CA LEU A 70 -11.92 8.49 -1.74
C LEU A 70 -10.87 8.44 -0.61
N TRP A 71 -9.58 8.37 -0.97
CA TRP A 71 -8.50 8.36 0.02
C TRP A 71 -8.36 9.70 0.74
N GLU A 72 -8.45 10.82 0.02
CA GLU A 72 -8.44 12.16 0.63
C GLU A 72 -9.60 12.36 1.61
N GLU A 73 -10.78 11.81 1.29
CA GLU A 73 -11.97 11.90 2.15
C GLU A 73 -11.88 10.98 3.40
N LYS A 74 -11.31 9.77 3.26
CA LYS A 74 -11.47 8.71 4.28
C LYS A 74 -10.19 8.28 4.98
N SER A 75 -9.02 8.67 4.49
CA SER A 75 -7.74 8.14 4.97
C SER A 75 -7.54 8.33 6.47
N ASP A 76 -7.86 9.51 7.02
CA ASP A 76 -7.66 9.78 8.45
C ASP A 76 -8.52 8.86 9.33
N SER A 77 -9.77 8.62 8.95
CA SER A 77 -10.65 7.67 9.66
C SER A 77 -10.12 6.24 9.55
N ILE A 78 -9.70 5.82 8.35
CA ILE A 78 -9.16 4.48 8.08
C ILE A 78 -7.88 4.24 8.89
N LYS A 79 -6.93 5.19 8.85
CA LYS A 79 -5.67 5.11 9.60
C LYS A 79 -5.92 5.02 11.11
N SER A 80 -6.85 5.83 11.62
CA SER A 80 -7.21 5.85 13.05
C SER A 80 -7.83 4.52 13.48
N LYS A 81 -8.81 4.00 12.73
CA LYS A 81 -9.44 2.69 13.01
C LYS A 81 -8.44 1.54 12.91
N THR A 82 -7.51 1.60 11.94
CA THR A 82 -6.46 0.60 11.80
C THR A 82 -5.55 0.61 13.04
N LEU A 83 -5.13 1.78 13.50
CA LEU A 83 -4.32 1.91 14.71
C LEU A 83 -5.08 1.43 15.95
N GLU A 84 -6.36 1.79 16.09
CA GLU A 84 -7.22 1.35 17.19
C GLU A 84 -7.30 -0.19 17.26
N LEU A 85 -7.66 -0.85 16.16
CA LEU A 85 -7.73 -2.32 16.09
C LEU A 85 -6.39 -3.00 16.41
N LEU A 86 -5.28 -2.42 15.93
CA LEU A 86 -3.94 -2.96 16.21
C LEU A 86 -3.50 -2.69 17.65
N THR A 87 -4.14 -1.75 18.36
CA THR A 87 -3.78 -1.40 19.73
C THR A 87 -4.72 -1.95 20.79
N SER A 88 -5.91 -2.42 20.41
CA SER A 88 -7.05 -2.81 21.28
C SER A 88 -6.84 -4.07 22.13
N GLY A 89 -5.61 -4.40 22.53
CA GLY A 89 -5.30 -5.53 23.41
C GLY A 89 -5.47 -6.91 22.79
N ALA A 90 -5.80 -6.99 21.50
CA ALA A 90 -5.85 -8.26 20.77
C ALA A 90 -4.45 -8.89 20.68
N GLU A 91 -4.38 -10.21 20.80
CA GLU A 91 -3.16 -10.97 20.58
C GLU A 91 -2.82 -10.92 19.07
N LEU A 92 -1.76 -10.19 18.75
CA LEU A 92 -1.21 -10.11 17.41
C LEU A 92 -0.09 -11.12 17.28
N ARG A 93 0.08 -11.70 16.09
CA ARG A 93 1.14 -12.68 15.80
C ARG A 93 2.56 -12.09 15.90
N LEU A 94 2.67 -10.76 15.87
CA LEU A 94 3.92 -10.03 16.00
C LEU A 94 3.81 -8.95 17.09
N PRO A 95 4.88 -8.75 17.89
CA PRO A 95 4.97 -7.58 18.76
C PRO A 95 4.84 -6.29 17.96
N LYS A 96 4.17 -5.27 18.52
CA LYS A 96 3.99 -3.94 17.90
C LYS A 96 5.31 -3.25 17.52
N SER A 97 6.43 -3.64 18.14
CA SER A 97 7.78 -3.15 17.83
C SER A 97 8.38 -3.74 16.56
N ASN A 98 7.85 -4.86 16.08
CA ASN A 98 8.47 -5.69 15.03
C ASN A 98 7.76 -5.55 13.69
N PHE A 99 6.75 -4.67 13.60
CA PHE A 99 6.07 -4.42 12.34
C PHE A 99 5.63 -2.97 12.16
N VAL A 100 5.36 -2.65 10.89
CA VAL A 100 4.78 -1.38 10.45
C VAL A 100 3.82 -1.63 9.29
N VAL A 101 2.74 -0.85 9.25
CA VAL A 101 1.73 -0.88 8.19
C VAL A 101 1.93 0.35 7.30
N PHE A 102 2.16 0.12 6.02
CA PHE A 102 2.34 1.16 5.01
C PHE A 102 1.15 1.21 4.06
N PHE A 103 0.49 2.35 3.99
CA PHE A 103 -0.49 2.65 2.93
C PHE A 103 0.22 3.21 1.71
N MET A 104 0.15 2.48 0.59
CA MET A 104 0.90 2.78 -0.62
C MET A 104 0.07 2.44 -1.87
N GLY A 105 0.41 3.06 -3.00
CA GLY A 105 -0.11 2.61 -4.29
C GLY A 105 0.75 1.44 -4.78
N GLY A 106 0.16 0.25 -4.89
CA GLY A 106 0.80 -0.90 -5.50
C GLY A 106 0.32 -1.14 -6.92
N LEU A 107 0.55 -2.35 -7.42
CA LEU A 107 0.12 -2.78 -8.75
C LEU A 107 -1.29 -3.40 -8.76
N GLY A 108 -1.95 -3.46 -7.62
CA GLY A 108 -3.25 -4.09 -7.45
C GLY A 108 -3.20 -5.61 -7.31
N LEU A 109 -2.08 -6.18 -6.82
CA LEU A 109 -1.83 -7.63 -6.80
C LEU A 109 -2.45 -8.34 -5.59
N GLU A 110 -2.25 -7.80 -4.40
CA GLU A 110 -2.81 -8.31 -3.14
C GLU A 110 -3.23 -7.14 -2.26
N LEU A 111 -4.31 -7.31 -1.48
CA LEU A 111 -4.80 -6.28 -0.58
C LEU A 111 -3.74 -5.86 0.45
N VAL A 112 -3.15 -6.85 1.14
CA VAL A 112 -2.13 -6.64 2.16
C VAL A 112 -1.03 -7.69 2.02
N SER A 113 0.16 -7.25 1.64
CA SER A 113 1.35 -8.10 1.50
C SER A 113 2.23 -7.97 2.73
N GLU A 114 2.74 -9.09 3.25
CA GLU A 114 3.78 -9.07 4.27
C GLU A 114 5.15 -9.11 3.58
N LEU A 115 5.91 -8.03 3.73
CA LEU A 115 7.25 -7.87 3.18
C LEU A 115 8.25 -7.93 4.33
N HIS A 116 9.34 -8.66 4.12
CA HIS A 116 10.43 -8.72 5.10
C HIS A 116 11.53 -7.76 4.66
N ILE A 117 11.75 -6.70 5.43
CA ILE A 117 12.80 -5.71 5.16
C ILE A 117 13.76 -5.71 6.35
N LYS A 118 14.97 -6.23 6.13
CA LYS A 118 15.97 -6.45 7.19
C LYS A 118 15.37 -7.30 8.31
N ASN A 119 15.18 -6.74 9.51
CA ASN A 119 14.63 -7.44 10.68
C ASN A 119 13.20 -6.98 11.03
N GLU A 120 12.50 -6.32 10.11
CA GLU A 120 11.17 -5.77 10.35
C GLU A 120 10.15 -6.30 9.35
N HIS A 121 8.93 -6.57 9.84
CA HIS A 121 7.79 -6.94 9.03
C HIS A 121 7.06 -5.70 8.53
N VAL A 122 7.01 -5.51 7.23
CA VAL A 122 6.29 -4.42 6.58
C VAL A 122 5.00 -4.98 5.98
N PHE A 123 3.86 -4.51 6.49
CA PHE A 123 2.56 -4.79 5.90
C PHE A 123 2.25 -3.72 4.86
N PHE A 124 2.47 -4.07 3.60
CA PHE A 124 2.18 -3.22 2.46
C PHE A 124 0.68 -3.31 2.13
N VAL A 125 -0.05 -2.23 2.38
CA VAL A 125 -1.46 -2.07 2.02
C VAL A 125 -1.52 -1.44 0.63
N ASP A 126 -2.02 -2.21 -0.34
CA ASP A 126 -2.13 -1.77 -1.73
C ASP A 126 -3.50 -1.09 -1.96
N LEU A 127 -3.49 0.24 -2.01
CA LEU A 127 -4.71 1.02 -2.23
C LEU A 127 -5.39 0.71 -3.57
N VAL A 128 -4.62 0.36 -4.60
CA VAL A 128 -5.16 -0.02 -5.91
C VAL A 128 -5.87 -1.36 -5.82
N ALA A 129 -5.30 -2.33 -5.08
CA ALA A 129 -5.93 -3.63 -4.89
C ALA A 129 -7.26 -3.51 -4.14
N PHE A 130 -7.31 -2.67 -3.09
CA PHE A 130 -8.54 -2.42 -2.34
C PHE A 130 -9.61 -1.77 -3.22
N GLN A 131 -9.25 -0.72 -3.99
CA GLN A 131 -10.18 -0.07 -4.91
C GLN A 131 -10.81 -1.05 -5.91
N ARG A 132 -10.04 -2.03 -6.40
CA ARG A 132 -10.48 -3.00 -7.41
C ARG A 132 -11.34 -4.13 -6.85
N ARG A 133 -11.21 -4.47 -5.56
CA ARG A 133 -11.76 -5.74 -5.01
C ARG A 133 -12.75 -5.57 -3.88
N GLU A 134 -12.47 -4.72 -2.89
CA GLU A 134 -13.23 -4.69 -1.63
C GLU A 134 -13.65 -3.29 -1.13
N GLY A 135 -13.07 -2.22 -1.69
CA GLY A 135 -13.22 -0.86 -1.19
C GLY A 135 -12.24 -0.52 -0.06
N ILE A 136 -11.78 0.73 -0.02
CA ILE A 136 -10.75 1.18 0.94
C ILE A 136 -11.24 1.16 2.40
N GLU A 137 -12.55 1.15 2.62
CA GLU A 137 -13.17 1.10 3.95
C GLU A 137 -12.92 -0.22 4.67
N GLN A 138 -12.62 -1.30 3.92
CA GLN A 138 -12.33 -2.62 4.48
C GLN A 138 -10.90 -2.75 5.02
N ILE A 139 -10.02 -1.78 4.71
CA ILE A 139 -8.59 -1.87 5.07
C ILE A 139 -8.36 -2.16 6.56
N PRO A 140 -9.00 -1.48 7.53
CA PRO A 140 -8.70 -1.71 8.94
C PRO A 140 -8.93 -3.17 9.36
N GLN A 141 -10.02 -3.77 8.91
CA GLN A 141 -10.37 -5.14 9.25
C GLN A 141 -9.48 -6.16 8.54
N VAL A 142 -9.17 -5.94 7.25
CA VAL A 142 -8.29 -6.84 6.48
C VAL A 142 -6.87 -6.83 7.05
N VAL A 143 -6.32 -5.65 7.38
CA VAL A 143 -5.00 -5.51 8.02
C VAL A 143 -4.99 -6.22 9.37
N PHE A 144 -6.00 -5.96 10.22
CA PHE A 144 -6.11 -6.61 11.52
C PHE A 144 -6.16 -8.14 11.41
N ASN A 145 -6.96 -8.67 10.48
CA ASN A 145 -7.07 -10.11 10.25
C ASN A 145 -5.74 -10.73 9.75
N LYS A 146 -4.96 -10.02 8.92
CA LYS A 146 -3.63 -10.47 8.48
C LYS A 146 -2.62 -10.54 9.63
N LEU A 147 -2.77 -9.67 10.63
CA LEU A 147 -1.89 -9.58 11.81
C LEU A 147 -2.32 -10.47 12.99
N LYS A 148 -3.55 -11.00 12.96
CA LYS A 148 -4.09 -11.88 14.02
C LYS A 148 -3.76 -13.37 13.81
N LYS A 149 -3.35 -13.79 12.61
CA LYS A 149 -3.14 -15.21 12.25
C LYS A 149 -1.86 -15.83 12.79
#